data_AF-A0A3A0A1L6-F1
#
_entry.id   AF-A0A3A0A1L6-F1
#
_cell.length_a   1.000
_cell.length_b   1.000
_cell.length_c   1.000
_cell.angle_alpha   90.00
_cell.angle_beta   90.00
_cell.angle_gamma   90.00
#
_symmetry.space_group_name_H-M   'P 1'
#
loop_
_entity.id
_entity.type
_entity.pdbx_description
1 polymer ?
#
loop_
_entity_poly.entity_id
_entity_poly.type
_entity_poly.pdbx_seq_one_letter_code
_entity_poly.pdbx_strand_id
1 'polypeptide(L)'
;TGPETVSVRRVAERFGRIFGVTPQLIGVESPTALLSNAAQAQALFGYPTVTLDQMLVWIADWVQAGGASLHKPTHFETRDGRF
;
A
#
# COMPACT_ATOMS: atom_id res chain seq x y z
N THR A 1 -7.61 -0.56 -5.53
CA THR A 1 -8.15 -1.75 -4.85
C THR A 1 -7.68 -3.00 -5.57
N GLY A 2 -7.17 -3.99 -4.85
CA GLY A 2 -6.76 -5.30 -5.38
C GLY A 2 -7.61 -6.45 -4.82
N PRO A 3 -7.31 -7.71 -5.18
CA PRO A 3 -7.96 -8.89 -4.64
C PRO A 3 -7.75 -9.09 -3.13
N GLU A 4 -6.62 -8.63 -2.60
CA GLU A 4 -6.24 -8.88 -1.22
C GLU A 4 -6.54 -7.69 -0.29
N THR A 5 -6.87 -8.02 0.96
CA THR A 5 -6.85 -7.05 2.06
C THR A 5 -5.42 -6.83 2.54
N VAL A 6 -5.00 -5.56 2.65
CA VAL A 6 -3.62 -5.20 2.96
C VAL A 6 -3.52 -4.49 4.31
N SER A 7 -2.59 -4.93 5.16
CA SER A 7 -2.25 -4.27 6.43
C SER A 7 -1.14 -3.24 6.20
N VAL A 8 -1.36 -2.01 6.68
CA VAL A 8 -0.35 -0.93 6.66
C VAL A 8 0.92 -1.35 7.40
N ARG A 9 0.79 -1.98 8.58
CA ARG A 9 1.93 -2.50 9.35
C ARG A 9 2.76 -3.49 8.55
N ARG A 10 2.11 -4.48 7.94
CA ARG A 10 2.83 -5.51 7.15
C ARG A 10 3.55 -4.90 5.94
N VAL A 11 2.95 -3.89 5.30
CA VAL A 11 3.60 -3.16 4.19
C VAL A 11 4.80 -2.36 4.71
N ALA A 12 4.66 -1.65 5.83
CA ALA A 12 5.76 -0.90 6.44
C ALA A 12 6.93 -1.83 6.84
N GLU A 13 6.63 -2.98 7.43
CA GLU A 13 7.63 -4.01 7.77
C GLU A 13 8.28 -4.63 6.53
N ARG A 14 7.53 -4.77 5.42
CA ARG A 14 8.09 -5.23 4.16
C ARG A 14 9.08 -4.22 3.58
N PHE A 15 8.72 -2.93 3.55
CA PHE A 15 9.65 -1.87 3.17
C PHE A 15 10.85 -1.79 4.11
N GLY A 16 10.65 -1.90 5.42
CA GLY A 16 11.74 -1.93 6.40
C GLY A 16 12.76 -3.03 6.11
N ARG A 17 12.29 -4.24 5.77
CA ARG A 17 13.16 -5.34 5.33
C ARG A 17 13.92 -5.02 4.03
N ILE A 18 13.28 -4.38 3.05
CA ILE A 18 13.93 -4.01 1.78
C ILE A 18 14.99 -2.92 2.00
N PHE A 19 14.69 -1.93 2.83
CA PHE A 19 15.57 -0.80 3.10
C PHE A 19 16.61 -1.05 4.21
N GLY A 20 16.53 -2.19 4.91
CA GLY A 20 17.42 -2.49 6.04
C GLY A 20 17.16 -1.59 7.27
N VAL A 21 15.94 -1.10 7.44
CA VAL A 21 15.55 -0.21 8.55
C VAL A 21 14.34 -0.76 9.30
N THR A 22 14.30 -0.52 10.62
CA THR A 22 13.13 -0.87 11.43
C THR A 22 12.11 0.27 11.34
N PRO A 23 10.90 0.04 10.80
CA PRO A 23 9.88 1.09 10.71
C PRO A 23 9.36 1.45 12.11
N GLN A 24 9.23 2.74 12.38
CA GLN A 24 8.57 3.25 13.58
C GLN A 24 7.09 3.48 13.29
N LEU A 25 6.22 2.69 13.92
CA LEU A 25 4.77 2.88 13.84
C LEU A 25 4.28 3.59 15.10
N ILE A 26 3.59 4.71 14.94
CA ILE A 26 3.07 5.54 16.04
C ILE A 26 1.55 5.45 16.03
N GLY A 27 0.94 5.35 17.23
CA GLY A 27 -0.51 5.22 17.40
C GLY A 27 -0.98 3.77 17.53
N VAL A 28 -2.28 3.56 17.36
CA VAL A 28 -2.94 2.25 17.48
C VAL A 28 -3.73 1.96 16.22
N GLU A 29 -3.61 0.73 15.71
CA GLU A 29 -4.38 0.29 14.54
C GLU A 29 -5.88 0.32 14.87
N SER A 30 -6.67 0.90 13.96
CA SER A 30 -8.11 0.97 14.12
C SER A 30 -8.77 -0.39 13.85
N PRO A 31 -9.89 -0.71 14.54
CA PRO A 31 -10.61 -1.96 14.31
C PRO A 31 -11.33 -2.03 12.95
N THR A 32 -11.45 -0.92 12.23
CA THR A 32 -12.14 -0.85 10.94
C THR A 32 -11.26 -0.23 9.86
N ALA A 33 -11.52 -0.60 8.61
CA ALA A 33 -10.86 -0.07 7.42
C ALA A 33 -11.87 0.18 6.30
N LEU A 34 -11.57 1.12 5.40
CA LEU A 34 -12.30 1.28 4.15
C LEU A 34 -11.81 0.22 3.17
N LEU A 35 -12.64 -0.79 2.91
CA LEU A 35 -12.35 -1.87 1.98
C LEU A 35 -13.30 -1.81 0.79
N SER A 36 -12.81 -2.14 -0.40
CA SER A 36 -13.65 -2.27 -1.59
C SER A 36 -13.59 -3.72 -2.09
N ASN A 37 -14.74 -4.25 -2.52
CA ASN A 37 -14.81 -5.57 -3.12
C ASN A 37 -14.43 -5.50 -4.61
N ALA A 38 -13.28 -6.08 -4.98
CA ALA A 38 -12.79 -6.10 -6.36
C ALA A 38 -13.24 -7.33 -7.18
N ALA A 39 -14.16 -8.16 -6.68
CA ALA A 39 -14.54 -9.43 -7.33
C ALA A 39 -15.09 -9.23 -8.74
N GLN A 40 -15.89 -8.18 -8.99
CA GLN A 40 -16.43 -7.91 -10.32
C GLN A 40 -15.32 -7.55 -11.33
N ALA A 41 -14.34 -6.74 -10.90
CA ALA A 41 -13.20 -6.40 -11.75
C ALA A 41 -12.37 -7.65 -12.09
N GLN A 42 -12.18 -8.55 -11.12
CA GLN A 42 -11.48 -9.82 -11.35
C GLN A 42 -12.24 -10.74 -12.30
N ALA A 43 -13.57 -10.81 -12.20
CA ALA A 43 -14.38 -11.61 -13.12
C ALA A 43 -14.30 -11.09 -14.56
N LEU A 44 -14.23 -9.77 -14.75
CA LEU A 44 -14.17 -9.13 -16.07
C LEU A 44 -12.77 -9.15 -16.68
N PHE A 45 -11.73 -8.95 -15.87
CA PHE A 45 -10.37 -8.68 -16.35
C PHE A 45 -9.34 -9.73 -15.93
N GLY A 46 -9.73 -10.72 -15.14
CA GLY A 46 -8.84 -11.72 -14.56
C GLY A 46 -8.12 -11.24 -13.30
N TYR A 47 -7.29 -12.13 -12.75
CA TYR A 47 -6.48 -11.82 -11.59
C TYR A 47 -5.27 -10.93 -11.99
N PRO A 48 -4.83 -9.98 -11.13
CA PRO A 48 -3.64 -9.17 -11.43
C PRO A 48 -2.40 -10.02 -11.69
N THR A 49 -1.66 -9.70 -12.74
CA THR A 49 -0.39 -10.39 -13.08
C THR A 49 0.79 -9.91 -12.23
N VAL A 50 0.67 -8.72 -11.65
CA VAL A 50 1.66 -8.15 -10.72
C VAL A 50 1.14 -8.32 -9.30
N THR A 51 1.88 -9.05 -8.48
CA THR A 51 1.54 -9.26 -7.07
C THR A 51 1.81 -8.00 -6.25
N LEU A 52 1.16 -7.89 -5.08
CA LEU A 52 1.45 -6.81 -4.13
C LEU A 52 2.95 -6.77 -3.78
N ASP A 53 3.59 -7.91 -3.51
CA ASP A 53 5.01 -7.94 -3.15
C ASP A 53 5.90 -7.41 -4.27
N GLN A 54 5.60 -7.79 -5.53
CA GLN A 54 6.34 -7.29 -6.68
C GLN A 54 6.19 -5.78 -6.84
N MET A 55 4.99 -5.24 -6.61
CA MET A 55 4.77 -3.78 -6.60
C MET A 55 5.60 -3.09 -5.52
N LEU A 56 5.67 -3.67 -4.30
CA LEU A 56 6.45 -3.10 -3.21
C LEU A 56 7.95 -3.05 -3.54
N VAL A 57 8.48 -4.11 -4.16
CA VAL A 57 9.88 -4.14 -4.62
C VAL A 57 10.14 -3.04 -5.65
N TRP A 58 9.29 -2.92 -6.68
CA TRP A 58 9.47 -1.87 -7.70
C TRP A 58 9.39 -0.45 -7.14
N ILE A 59 8.49 -0.22 -6.18
CA ILE A 59 8.39 1.07 -5.48
C ILE A 59 9.68 1.34 -4.68
N ALA A 60 10.18 0.33 -3.97
CA ALA A 60 11.41 0.46 -3.19
C ALA A 60 12.61 0.79 -4.09
N ASP A 61 12.74 0.10 -5.23
CA ASP A 61 13.79 0.35 -6.22
C ASP A 61 13.70 1.78 -6.78
N TRP A 62 12.50 2.26 -7.12
CA TRP A 62 12.30 3.63 -7.59
C TRP A 62 12.74 4.67 -6.57
N VAL A 63 12.39 4.47 -5.30
CA VAL A 63 12.78 5.36 -4.20
C VAL A 63 14.29 5.33 -3.96
N GLN A 64 14.91 4.14 -3.96
CA GLN A 64 16.36 4.00 -3.80
C GLN A 64 17.15 4.62 -4.95
N ALA A 65 16.60 4.59 -6.16
CA ALA A 65 17.18 5.24 -7.34
C ALA A 65 17.03 6.78 -7.33
N GLY A 66 16.40 7.37 -6.31
CA GLY A 66 16.15 8.81 -6.26
C GLY A 66 15.11 9.27 -7.28
N GLY A 67 14.18 8.39 -7.64
CA GLY A 67 13.14 8.66 -8.62
C GLY A 67 12.25 9.84 -8.22
N ALA A 68 11.70 10.54 -9.21
CA ALA A 68 10.88 11.72 -8.98
C ALA A 68 9.62 11.38 -8.15
N SER A 69 9.25 12.32 -7.27
CA SER A 69 7.99 12.31 -6.55
C SER A 69 7.21 13.58 -6.89
N LEU A 70 5.89 13.46 -7.02
CA LEU A 70 5.02 14.62 -7.18
C LEU A 70 4.88 15.43 -5.89
N HIS A 71 5.31 14.87 -4.75
CA HIS A 71 5.16 15.46 -3.42
C HIS A 71 3.74 15.94 -3.11
N LYS A 72 2.74 15.32 -3.74
CA LYS A 72 1.34 15.62 -3.50
C LYS A 72 0.86 14.86 -2.26
N PRO A 73 0.10 15.51 -1.37
CA PRO A 73 -0.53 14.82 -0.26
C PRO A 73 -1.47 13.75 -0.82
N THR A 74 -1.49 12.57 -0.17
CA THR A 74 -2.33 11.45 -0.59
C THR A 74 -3.70 11.44 0.09
N HIS A 75 -3.81 12.12 1.24
CA HIS A 75 -5.01 12.20 2.07
C HIS A 75 -5.51 10.83 2.59
N PHE A 76 -4.67 9.78 2.53
CA PHE A 76 -5.01 8.43 3.01
C PHE A 76 -5.10 8.33 4.54
N GLU A 77 -4.61 9.34 5.25
CA GLU A 77 -4.72 9.46 6.70
C GLU A 77 -6.13 9.89 7.15
N THR A 78 -6.91 10.55 6.28
CA THR A 78 -8.23 11.08 6.62
C THR A 78 -9.31 10.01 6.55
N ARG A 79 -10.22 10.03 7.54
CA ARG A 79 -11.30 9.03 7.69
C ARG A 79 -12.68 9.64 7.90
N ASP A 80 -12.81 10.96 7.77
CA ASP A 80 -14.07 11.68 7.97
C ASP A 80 -14.98 11.67 6.73
N GLY A 81 -14.50 11.08 5.63
CA GLY A 81 -15.23 10.98 4.36
C GLY A 81 -15.31 12.29 3.57
N ARG A 82 -14.58 13.34 3.99
CA ARG A 82 -14.44 14.59 3.23
C ARG A 82 -13.20 14.46 2.36
N PHE A 83 -13.38 14.52 1.04
CA PHE A 83 -12.32 14.43 0.04
C PHE A 83 -12.04 15.80 -0.56
#